data_AF-A0A3M1TE40-F1
#
_entry.id   AF-A0A3M1TE40-F1
#
_cell.length_a   1.000
_cell.length_b   1.000
_cell.length_c   1.000
_cell.angle_alpha   90.00
_cell.angle_beta   90.00
_cell.angle_gamma   90.00
#
_symmetry.space_group_name_H-M   'P 1'
#
loop_
_entity.id
_entity.type
_entity.pdbx_description
1 polymer ?
#
loop_
_entity_poly.entity_id
_entity_poly.type
_entity_poly.pdbx_seq_one_letter_code
_entity_poly.pdbx_strand_id
1 'polypeptide(L)'
;MGKDHRALVIVESPAKARTISNYLGEGFIVESSIGHIRDLPKNAAEIPPAYKDKPWARLGVDVENDFRPLYIVSKSKKAQVSKLKKLLKEADELYLATDEDREGESIAWHLLEVLKPKVPVKRMVFHEITRRAIDEALKQPREVDRRLVDAQEARRILDRLYGYEVSPVLWKKVMPRLSAGRVQSVAVRMVVERERERMAFVPARYWDLTGTFEAEVEAPVRRFEARMVALDGRRLATGKDFGPDGKLKREEVVALDEARARALAGAMAPPEGAAGARARVAAVERKPYRRTPAPPFMTSTLQQEAARKLRFTSRKTMQVAQRLYETGYITYMRTDSTTLSQDALAAARTEIAQRYGAECLPDRPRTYKKKVKNAQEAHEAIRPAGDRFRHPDEVRRELGRDEARLYELIWKRTIASQMKDAEGESVTIRIEVDFEEGGAAHRAEFTTSGTVITFPGFLKVYVEGSDETESEGEGGSEEGARLPPVKE
;
A
#
# COMPACT_ATOMS: atom_id res chain seq x y z
N MET A 1 -19.18 -51.42 -13.29
CA MET A 1 -19.16 -49.97 -13.03
C MET A 1 -17.76 -49.62 -12.55
N GLY A 2 -16.99 -48.92 -13.38
CA GLY A 2 -15.60 -48.55 -13.05
C GLY A 2 -15.57 -47.67 -11.81
N LYS A 3 -14.54 -47.82 -10.96
CA LYS A 3 -14.25 -46.82 -9.94
C LYS A 3 -14.01 -45.50 -10.67
N ASP A 4 -14.93 -44.56 -10.56
CA ASP A 4 -14.68 -43.20 -11.03
C ASP A 4 -13.45 -42.68 -10.29
N HIS A 5 -12.44 -42.27 -11.06
CA HIS A 5 -11.19 -41.74 -10.52
C HIS A 5 -11.51 -40.53 -9.65
N ARG A 6 -11.24 -40.60 -8.34
CA ARG A 6 -11.53 -39.52 -7.38
C ARG A 6 -10.25 -38.88 -6.89
N ALA A 7 -10.05 -37.62 -7.20
CA ALA A 7 -8.95 -36.83 -6.69
C ALA A 7 -9.39 -36.03 -5.44
N LEU A 8 -8.58 -36.05 -4.38
CA LEU A 8 -8.76 -35.17 -3.22
C LEU A 8 -7.95 -33.88 -3.42
N VAL A 9 -8.59 -32.73 -3.36
CA VAL A 9 -7.93 -31.41 -3.43
C VAL A 9 -8.00 -30.75 -2.06
N ILE A 10 -6.86 -30.35 -1.50
CA ILE A 10 -6.79 -29.70 -0.18
C ILE A 10 -6.37 -28.23 -0.32
N VAL A 11 -7.15 -27.31 0.26
CA VAL A 11 -6.92 -25.84 0.25
C VAL A 11 -6.93 -25.27 1.68
N GLU A 12 -6.46 -24.04 1.92
CA GLU A 12 -6.41 -23.52 3.30
C GLU A 12 -7.78 -23.21 3.90
N SER A 13 -8.75 -22.71 3.13
CA SER A 13 -9.99 -22.15 3.68
C SER A 13 -11.26 -22.75 3.07
N PRO A 14 -12.38 -22.79 3.83
CA PRO A 14 -13.65 -23.29 3.32
C PRO A 14 -14.24 -22.46 2.18
N ALA A 15 -13.97 -21.14 2.16
CA ALA A 15 -14.43 -20.28 1.07
C ALA A 15 -13.71 -20.65 -0.24
N LYS A 16 -12.37 -20.82 -0.17
CA LYS A 16 -11.56 -21.26 -1.31
C LYS A 16 -12.02 -22.63 -1.82
N ALA A 17 -12.34 -23.55 -0.92
CA ALA A 17 -12.82 -24.89 -1.27
C ALA A 17 -14.12 -24.83 -2.08
N ARG A 18 -15.11 -24.06 -1.61
CA ARG A 18 -16.39 -23.85 -2.31
C ARG A 18 -16.22 -23.20 -3.68
N THR A 19 -15.30 -22.23 -3.80
CA THR A 19 -15.07 -21.54 -5.07
C THR A 19 -14.41 -22.48 -6.09
N ILE A 20 -13.36 -23.20 -5.68
CA ILE A 20 -12.65 -24.14 -6.56
C ILE A 20 -13.53 -25.33 -6.93
N SER A 21 -14.38 -25.82 -6.03
CA SER A 21 -15.32 -26.91 -6.35
C SER A 21 -16.32 -26.55 -7.45
N ASN A 22 -16.60 -25.26 -7.68
CA ASN A 22 -17.46 -24.85 -8.79
C ASN A 22 -16.73 -24.91 -10.15
N TYR A 23 -15.40 -24.89 -10.15
CA TYR A 23 -14.57 -25.00 -11.35
C TYR A 23 -14.20 -26.45 -11.64
N LEU A 24 -13.97 -27.24 -10.60
CA LEU A 24 -13.66 -28.66 -10.70
C LEU A 24 -14.95 -29.50 -10.88
N GLY A 25 -14.89 -30.52 -11.74
CA GLY A 25 -16.03 -31.42 -12.00
C GLY A 25 -16.19 -32.53 -10.96
N GLU A 26 -17.13 -33.46 -11.22
CA GLU A 26 -17.53 -34.54 -10.30
C GLU A 26 -16.40 -35.51 -9.88
N GLY A 27 -15.27 -35.52 -10.61
CA GLY A 27 -14.09 -36.32 -10.29
C GLY A 27 -13.22 -35.78 -9.14
N PHE A 28 -13.54 -34.61 -8.57
CA PHE A 28 -12.76 -33.97 -7.52
C PHE A 28 -13.56 -33.79 -6.23
N ILE A 29 -12.96 -34.18 -5.10
CA ILE A 29 -13.43 -33.81 -3.77
C ILE A 29 -12.54 -32.68 -3.27
N VAL A 30 -13.08 -31.47 -3.14
CA VAL A 30 -12.35 -30.31 -2.64
C VAL A 30 -12.64 -30.12 -1.15
N GLU A 31 -11.59 -30.05 -0.32
CA GLU A 31 -11.76 -29.83 1.11
C GLU A 31 -10.70 -28.90 1.72
N SER A 32 -11.05 -28.24 2.82
CA SER A 32 -10.20 -27.29 3.52
C SER A 32 -9.35 -27.92 4.63
N SER A 33 -8.10 -27.49 4.80
CA SER A 33 -7.29 -27.79 5.99
C SER A 33 -7.64 -26.90 7.20
N ILE A 34 -8.35 -25.80 6.96
CA ILE A 34 -8.62 -24.72 7.90
C ILE A 34 -7.30 -24.09 8.38
N GLY A 35 -6.42 -23.76 7.43
CA GLY A 35 -5.08 -23.21 7.65
C GLY A 35 -4.07 -24.26 8.14
N HIS A 36 -3.15 -23.85 9.00
CA HIS A 36 -2.13 -24.72 9.58
C HIS A 36 -2.76 -25.84 10.43
N ILE A 37 -2.32 -27.07 10.20
CA ILE A 37 -2.76 -28.26 10.95
C ILE A 37 -1.78 -28.66 12.06
N ARG A 38 -0.53 -28.18 11.99
CA ARG A 38 0.52 -28.37 12.99
C ARG A 38 1.15 -27.04 13.39
N ASP A 39 1.69 -27.01 14.60
CA ASP A 39 2.55 -25.94 15.10
C ASP A 39 3.48 -26.51 16.19
N LEU A 40 4.46 -25.72 16.62
CA LEU A 40 5.26 -25.99 17.81
C LEU A 40 4.38 -25.92 19.07
N PRO A 41 4.67 -26.71 20.13
CA PRO A 41 3.88 -26.72 21.36
C PRO A 41 3.79 -25.33 21.97
N LYS A 42 2.59 -24.93 22.41
CA LYS A 42 2.35 -23.63 23.06
C LYS A 42 2.50 -23.70 24.58
N ASN A 43 2.28 -24.88 25.15
CA ASN A 43 2.35 -25.12 26.58
C ASN A 43 2.75 -26.58 26.84
N ALA A 44 3.06 -26.91 28.10
CA ALA A 44 3.51 -28.25 28.49
C ALA A 44 2.44 -29.34 28.27
N ALA A 45 1.16 -29.00 28.32
CA ALA A 45 0.07 -29.97 28.14
C ALA A 45 -0.04 -30.48 26.70
N GLU A 46 0.49 -29.73 25.75
CA GLU A 46 0.49 -30.08 24.33
C GLU A 46 1.66 -31.02 23.94
N ILE A 47 2.65 -31.22 24.82
CA ILE A 47 3.83 -32.07 24.56
C ILE A 47 3.44 -33.55 24.62
N PRO A 48 3.69 -34.35 23.57
CA PRO A 48 3.40 -35.78 23.58
C PRO A 48 4.22 -36.53 24.65
N PRO A 49 3.70 -37.62 25.25
CA PRO A 49 4.39 -38.38 26.28
C PRO A 49 5.84 -38.77 25.94
N ALA A 50 6.10 -39.14 24.68
CA ALA A 50 7.41 -39.55 24.19
C ALA A 50 8.48 -38.44 24.20
N TYR A 51 8.08 -37.18 24.39
CA TYR A 51 9.00 -36.03 24.43
C TYR A 51 8.94 -35.28 25.77
N LYS A 52 8.12 -35.72 26.74
CA LYS A 52 7.92 -34.99 28.01
C LYS A 52 9.17 -34.96 28.90
N ASP A 53 10.03 -35.97 28.79
CA ASP A 53 11.32 -36.08 29.48
C ASP A 53 12.41 -35.21 28.83
N LYS A 54 12.19 -34.71 27.60
CA LYS A 54 13.20 -33.94 26.87
C LYS A 54 13.19 -32.47 27.33
N PRO A 55 14.33 -31.92 27.78
CA PRO A 55 14.40 -30.55 28.32
C PRO A 55 14.03 -29.49 27.27
N TRP A 56 14.36 -29.73 26.00
CA TRP A 56 14.05 -28.84 24.88
C TRP A 56 12.59 -28.92 24.40
N ALA A 57 11.80 -29.93 24.82
CA ALA A 57 10.44 -30.13 24.29
C ALA A 57 9.48 -28.98 24.62
N ARG A 58 9.73 -28.26 25.73
CA ARG A 58 8.95 -27.07 26.11
C ARG A 58 9.24 -25.88 25.20
N LEU A 59 10.50 -25.73 24.76
CA LEU A 59 10.88 -24.79 23.71
C LEU A 59 10.32 -25.26 22.36
N GLY A 60 10.21 -26.57 22.15
CA GLY A 60 9.71 -27.20 20.93
C GLY A 60 10.74 -27.24 19.81
N VAL A 61 12.00 -26.91 20.09
CA VAL A 61 13.12 -26.89 19.14
C VAL A 61 14.32 -27.51 19.83
N ASP A 62 14.89 -28.56 19.24
CA ASP A 62 16.11 -29.20 19.71
C ASP A 62 17.34 -28.52 19.11
N VAL A 63 17.88 -27.53 19.81
CA VAL A 63 18.99 -26.70 19.32
C VAL A 63 20.32 -27.45 19.19
N GLU A 64 20.47 -28.58 19.90
CA GLU A 64 21.68 -29.41 19.88
C GLU A 64 21.66 -30.42 18.72
N ASN A 65 20.50 -30.62 18.08
CA ASN A 65 20.31 -31.59 17.00
C ASN A 65 19.73 -30.90 15.77
N ASP A 66 20.53 -30.01 15.17
CA ASP A 66 20.23 -29.27 13.93
C ASP A 66 18.90 -28.50 13.97
N PHE A 67 18.57 -27.92 15.13
CA PHE A 67 17.33 -27.16 15.35
C PHE A 67 16.05 -27.95 15.08
N ARG A 68 16.07 -29.28 15.25
CA ARG A 68 14.94 -30.14 14.93
C ARG A 68 13.65 -29.68 15.66
N PRO A 69 12.57 -29.34 14.93
CA PRO A 69 11.33 -28.88 15.53
C PRO A 69 10.43 -30.04 16.00
N LEU A 70 9.76 -29.85 17.14
CA LEU A 70 8.65 -30.68 17.59
C LEU A 70 7.32 -30.11 17.10
N TYR A 71 6.87 -30.56 15.93
CA TYR A 71 5.55 -30.24 15.43
C TYR A 71 4.47 -31.17 15.97
N ILE A 72 3.40 -30.57 16.48
CA ILE A 72 2.23 -31.29 16.99
C ILE A 72 0.97 -30.87 16.24
N VAL A 73 0.04 -31.81 16.07
CA VAL A 73 -1.30 -31.48 15.53
C VAL A 73 -2.07 -30.73 16.61
N SER A 74 -2.47 -29.50 16.31
CA SER A 74 -3.23 -28.67 17.24
C SER A 74 -4.54 -29.36 17.64
N LYS A 75 -4.95 -29.25 18.92
CA LYS A 75 -6.16 -29.92 19.44
C LYS A 75 -7.41 -29.62 18.59
N SER A 76 -7.57 -28.37 18.17
CA SER A 76 -8.70 -27.91 17.32
C SER A 76 -8.67 -28.46 15.90
N LYS A 77 -7.55 -29.03 15.44
CA LYS A 77 -7.37 -29.54 14.06
C LYS A 77 -7.45 -31.05 13.95
N LYS A 78 -7.49 -31.78 15.08
CA LYS A 78 -7.54 -33.25 15.09
C LYS A 78 -8.75 -33.81 14.31
N ALA A 79 -9.93 -33.24 14.50
CA ALA A 79 -11.13 -33.66 13.79
C ALA A 79 -10.99 -33.48 12.27
N GLN A 80 -10.44 -32.33 11.84
CA GLN A 80 -10.22 -32.06 10.42
C GLN A 80 -9.18 -32.99 9.81
N VAL A 81 -8.05 -33.23 10.50
CA VAL A 81 -7.04 -34.19 10.06
C VAL A 81 -7.63 -35.59 9.92
N SER A 82 -8.47 -36.03 10.87
CA SER A 82 -9.16 -37.32 10.76
C SER A 82 -10.10 -37.39 9.56
N LYS A 83 -10.81 -36.29 9.24
CA LYS A 83 -11.65 -36.20 8.04
C LYS A 83 -10.81 -36.31 6.76
N LEU A 84 -9.73 -35.54 6.65
CA LEU A 84 -8.82 -35.58 5.50
C LEU A 84 -8.20 -36.97 5.30
N LYS A 85 -7.82 -37.66 6.39
CA LYS A 85 -7.32 -39.05 6.30
C LYS A 85 -8.36 -40.05 5.80
N LYS A 86 -9.65 -39.84 6.12
CA LYS A 86 -10.72 -40.70 5.59
C LYS A 86 -10.89 -40.47 4.09
N LEU A 87 -11.02 -39.22 3.66
CA LEU A 87 -11.15 -38.87 2.25
C LEU A 87 -9.95 -39.35 1.43
N LEU A 88 -8.73 -39.22 1.95
CA LEU A 88 -7.51 -39.66 1.26
C LEU A 88 -7.45 -41.18 1.04
N LYS A 89 -8.12 -42.00 1.88
CA LYS A 89 -8.19 -43.46 1.66
C LYS A 89 -9.07 -43.84 0.47
N GLU A 90 -10.00 -42.96 0.09
CA GLU A 90 -10.94 -43.15 -1.00
C GLU A 90 -10.48 -42.48 -2.30
N ALA A 91 -9.43 -41.66 -2.23
CA ALA A 91 -8.90 -40.91 -3.37
C ALA A 91 -7.78 -41.69 -4.07
N ASP A 92 -7.69 -41.53 -5.39
CA ASP A 92 -6.63 -42.11 -6.21
C ASP A 92 -5.44 -41.14 -6.40
N GLU A 93 -5.67 -39.84 -6.21
CA GLU A 93 -4.66 -38.78 -6.26
C GLU A 93 -4.91 -37.72 -5.19
N LEU A 94 -3.85 -37.04 -4.75
CA LEU A 94 -3.92 -35.90 -3.83
C LEU A 94 -3.36 -34.63 -4.49
N TYR A 95 -4.16 -33.58 -4.55
CA TYR A 95 -3.74 -32.25 -4.96
C TYR A 95 -3.63 -31.32 -3.75
N LEU A 96 -2.48 -30.66 -3.61
CA LEU A 96 -2.23 -29.63 -2.62
C LEU A 96 -2.35 -28.25 -3.30
N ALA A 97 -3.42 -27.54 -3.00
CA ALA A 97 -3.82 -26.29 -3.66
C ALA A 97 -3.76 -25.08 -2.69
N THR A 98 -2.75 -25.05 -1.83
CA THR A 98 -2.44 -23.93 -0.95
C THR A 98 -1.87 -22.73 -1.72
N ASP A 99 -1.87 -21.55 -1.10
CA ASP A 99 -1.35 -20.31 -1.65
C ASP A 99 0.12 -20.45 -2.11
N GLU A 100 0.54 -19.64 -3.09
CA GLU A 100 1.89 -19.63 -3.69
C GLU A 100 2.94 -18.88 -2.83
N ASP A 101 2.76 -18.81 -1.51
CA ASP A 101 3.76 -18.22 -0.62
C ASP A 101 4.42 -19.31 0.23
N ARG A 102 5.50 -18.94 0.93
CA ARG A 102 6.21 -19.85 1.84
C ARG A 102 5.29 -20.44 2.94
N GLU A 103 4.23 -19.73 3.33
CA GLU A 103 3.28 -20.19 4.33
C GLU A 103 2.38 -21.29 3.75
N GLY A 104 1.84 -21.08 2.55
CA GLY A 104 1.07 -22.08 1.81
C GLY A 104 1.91 -23.33 1.49
N GLU A 105 3.20 -23.15 1.17
CA GLU A 105 4.12 -24.26 0.95
C GLU A 105 4.41 -25.06 2.23
N SER A 106 4.58 -24.38 3.36
CA SER A 106 4.71 -25.02 4.68
C SER A 106 3.44 -25.79 5.08
N ILE A 107 2.25 -25.26 4.81
CA ILE A 107 0.99 -25.96 5.03
C ILE A 107 0.92 -27.23 4.16
N ALA A 108 1.26 -27.15 2.89
CA ALA A 108 1.32 -28.30 1.97
C ALA A 108 2.27 -29.37 2.50
N TRP A 109 3.48 -28.99 2.91
CA TRP A 109 4.43 -29.93 3.52
C TRP A 109 3.90 -30.54 4.83
N HIS A 110 3.30 -29.75 5.72
CA HIS A 110 2.71 -30.28 6.94
C HIS A 110 1.57 -31.28 6.68
N LEU A 111 0.77 -31.06 5.63
CA LEU A 111 -0.25 -32.01 5.18
C LEU A 111 0.39 -33.34 4.75
N LEU A 112 1.48 -33.30 3.97
CA LEU A 112 2.20 -34.51 3.56
C LEU A 112 2.68 -35.33 4.75
N GLU A 113 3.35 -34.69 5.70
CA GLU A 113 3.90 -35.34 6.89
C GLU A 113 2.84 -35.98 7.79
N VAL A 114 1.66 -35.35 7.89
CA VAL A 114 0.57 -35.81 8.77
C VAL A 114 -0.30 -36.86 8.10
N LEU A 115 -0.59 -36.69 6.81
CA LEU A 115 -1.47 -37.56 6.05
C LEU A 115 -0.73 -38.81 5.54
N LYS A 116 0.57 -38.69 5.25
CA LYS A 116 1.43 -39.76 4.71
C LYS A 116 0.76 -40.47 3.51
N PRO A 117 0.46 -39.71 2.43
CA PRO A 117 -0.25 -40.24 1.27
C PRO A 117 0.50 -41.43 0.66
N LYS A 118 -0.26 -42.44 0.22
CA LYS A 118 0.24 -43.60 -0.54
C LYS A 118 -0.18 -43.54 -2.02
N VAL A 119 -0.68 -42.37 -2.43
CA VAL A 119 -1.18 -42.05 -3.75
C VAL A 119 -0.33 -40.93 -4.34
N PRO A 120 -0.31 -40.75 -5.68
CA PRO A 120 0.38 -39.63 -6.30
C PRO A 120 -0.04 -38.28 -5.70
N VAL A 121 0.95 -37.43 -5.42
CA VAL A 121 0.74 -36.08 -4.87
C VAL A 121 1.14 -35.06 -5.93
N LYS A 122 0.29 -34.06 -6.15
CA LYS A 122 0.52 -32.95 -7.07
C LYS A 122 0.35 -31.61 -6.35
N ARG A 123 1.30 -30.68 -6.48
CA ARG A 123 1.18 -29.31 -5.95
C ARG A 123 0.60 -28.41 -7.03
N MET A 124 -0.60 -27.87 -6.79
CA MET A 124 -1.28 -26.92 -7.69
C MET A 124 -1.06 -25.50 -7.21
N VAL A 125 -0.63 -24.62 -8.11
CA VAL A 125 -0.33 -23.24 -7.75
C VAL A 125 -1.01 -22.29 -8.72
N PHE A 126 -1.59 -21.21 -8.20
CA PHE A 126 -2.32 -20.20 -8.96
C PHE A 126 -2.38 -18.88 -8.20
N HIS A 127 -2.31 -17.77 -8.94
CA HIS A 127 -2.32 -16.41 -8.42
C HIS A 127 -3.71 -15.75 -8.46
N GLU A 128 -4.70 -16.41 -9.06
CA GLU A 128 -6.12 -16.03 -9.05
C GLU A 128 -7.01 -17.27 -9.11
N ILE A 129 -8.27 -17.12 -8.71
CA ILE A 129 -9.24 -18.23 -8.68
C ILE A 129 -10.27 -18.04 -9.80
N THR A 130 -9.89 -18.43 -11.00
CA THR A 130 -10.74 -18.44 -12.20
C THR A 130 -10.77 -19.84 -12.81
N ARG A 131 -11.79 -20.17 -13.60
CA ARG A 131 -11.87 -21.48 -14.27
C ARG A 131 -10.58 -21.78 -15.05
N ARG A 132 -10.14 -20.81 -15.87
CA ARG A 132 -8.92 -20.95 -16.68
C ARG A 132 -7.67 -21.17 -15.82
N ALA A 133 -7.46 -20.37 -14.78
CA ALA A 133 -6.27 -20.50 -13.92
C ALA A 133 -6.23 -21.86 -13.20
N ILE A 134 -7.39 -22.37 -12.75
CA ILE A 134 -7.50 -23.69 -12.11
C ILE A 134 -7.24 -24.82 -13.12
N ASP A 135 -7.79 -24.72 -14.34
CA ASP A 135 -7.57 -25.71 -15.40
C ASP A 135 -6.10 -25.76 -15.86
N GLU A 136 -5.43 -24.61 -15.92
CA GLU A 136 -3.98 -24.52 -16.20
C GLU A 136 -3.15 -25.14 -15.07
N ALA A 137 -3.47 -24.81 -13.81
CA ALA A 137 -2.77 -25.35 -12.64
C ALA A 137 -2.92 -26.87 -12.49
N LEU A 138 -4.03 -27.46 -12.95
CA LEU A 138 -4.21 -28.91 -13.00
C LEU A 138 -3.31 -29.60 -14.04
N LYS A 139 -3.05 -28.93 -15.16
CA LYS A 139 -2.22 -29.47 -16.26
C LYS A 139 -0.73 -29.37 -15.97
N GLN A 140 -0.32 -28.42 -15.14
CA GLN A 140 1.08 -28.15 -14.81
C GLN A 140 1.33 -28.18 -13.29
N PRO A 141 1.12 -29.32 -12.63
CA PRO A 141 1.46 -29.44 -11.22
C PRO A 141 2.98 -29.42 -11.06
N ARG A 142 3.42 -29.01 -9.87
CA ARG A 142 4.82 -29.12 -9.44
C ARG A 142 4.94 -30.02 -8.22
N GLU A 143 6.17 -30.17 -7.73
CA GLU A 143 6.44 -30.75 -6.42
C GLU A 143 6.44 -29.66 -5.33
N VAL A 144 6.35 -30.09 -4.07
CA VAL A 144 6.50 -29.17 -2.94
C VAL A 144 7.95 -28.67 -2.89
N ASP A 145 8.12 -27.34 -2.91
CA ASP A 145 9.43 -26.71 -2.86
C ASP A 145 9.98 -26.71 -1.43
N ARG A 146 10.91 -27.64 -1.18
CA ARG A 146 11.54 -27.79 0.13
C ARG A 146 12.27 -26.53 0.60
N ARG A 147 12.80 -25.70 -0.31
CA ARG A 147 13.52 -24.47 0.06
C ARG A 147 12.59 -23.42 0.65
N LEU A 148 11.38 -23.30 0.12
CA LEU A 148 10.34 -22.42 0.67
C LEU A 148 9.86 -22.90 2.04
N VAL A 149 9.71 -24.22 2.20
CA VAL A 149 9.37 -24.84 3.48
C VAL A 149 10.45 -24.54 4.52
N ASP A 150 11.72 -24.79 4.19
CA ASP A 150 12.85 -24.56 5.10
C ASP A 150 12.98 -23.06 5.45
N ALA A 151 12.72 -22.16 4.51
CA ALA A 151 12.70 -20.72 4.78
C ALA A 151 11.58 -20.31 5.76
N GLN A 152 10.42 -20.95 5.67
CA GLN A 152 9.32 -20.73 6.61
C GLN A 152 9.62 -21.31 7.99
N GLU A 153 10.16 -22.54 8.04
CA GLU A 153 10.58 -23.22 9.26
C GLU A 153 11.69 -22.46 9.99
N ALA A 154 12.72 -21.99 9.26
CA ALA A 154 13.79 -21.17 9.81
C ALA A 154 13.25 -19.90 10.47
N ARG A 155 12.30 -19.21 9.82
CA ARG A 155 11.61 -18.06 10.42
C ARG A 155 10.83 -18.46 11.68
N ARG A 156 10.09 -19.57 11.62
CA ARG A 156 9.26 -20.06 12.73
C ARG A 156 10.10 -20.40 13.97
N ILE A 157 11.27 -21.01 13.76
CA ILE A 157 12.26 -21.35 14.79
C ILE A 157 12.92 -20.08 15.33
N LEU A 158 13.38 -19.17 14.45
CA LEU A 158 13.99 -17.91 14.87
C LEU A 158 13.06 -17.10 15.79
N ASP A 159 11.80 -16.94 15.38
CA ASP A 159 10.81 -16.21 16.18
C ASP A 159 10.49 -16.95 17.51
N ARG A 160 10.59 -18.29 17.53
CA ARG A 160 10.47 -19.10 18.76
C ARG A 160 11.63 -18.86 19.72
N LEU A 161 12.87 -18.96 19.25
CA LEU A 161 14.08 -18.75 20.05
C LEU A 161 14.11 -17.32 20.60
N TYR A 162 13.89 -16.32 19.75
CA TYR A 162 13.86 -14.92 20.17
C TYR A 162 12.81 -14.67 21.27
N GLY A 163 11.60 -15.18 21.07
CA GLY A 163 10.52 -15.01 22.05
C GLY A 163 10.84 -15.68 23.39
N TYR A 164 11.41 -16.88 23.37
CA TYR A 164 11.72 -17.65 24.59
C TYR A 164 12.87 -17.06 25.40
N GLU A 165 13.92 -16.57 24.73
CA GLU A 165 15.10 -16.00 25.39
C GLU A 165 14.86 -14.57 25.88
N VAL A 166 14.16 -13.74 25.09
CA VAL A 166 14.05 -12.30 25.38
C VAL A 166 12.88 -11.98 26.31
N SER A 167 11.76 -12.71 26.25
CA SER A 167 10.58 -12.40 27.09
C SER A 167 10.86 -12.47 28.59
N PRO A 168 11.60 -13.45 29.13
CA PRO A 168 11.96 -13.49 30.55
C PRO A 168 12.76 -12.28 31.03
N VAL A 169 13.60 -11.70 30.16
CA VAL A 169 14.33 -10.46 30.47
C VAL A 169 13.35 -9.30 30.64
N LEU A 170 12.37 -9.16 29.74
CA LEU A 170 11.33 -8.14 29.84
C LEU A 170 10.49 -8.29 31.12
N TRP A 171 10.18 -9.52 31.54
CA TRP A 171 9.43 -9.76 32.77
C TRP A 171 10.19 -9.33 34.02
N LYS A 172 11.50 -9.60 34.05
CA LYS A 172 12.37 -9.25 35.18
C LYS A 172 12.71 -7.76 35.23
N LYS A 173 12.79 -7.08 34.08
CA LYS A 173 13.32 -5.71 33.97
C LYS A 173 12.27 -4.64 33.70
N VAL A 174 11.09 -5.01 33.21
CA VAL A 174 10.02 -4.06 32.85
C VAL A 174 8.72 -4.43 33.57
N MET A 175 8.02 -5.47 33.12
CA MET A 175 6.83 -6.00 33.81
C MET A 175 6.48 -7.42 33.34
N PRO A 176 5.85 -8.24 34.21
CA PRO A 176 5.38 -9.57 33.84
C PRO A 176 4.39 -9.56 32.66
N ARG A 177 4.31 -10.68 31.94
CA ARG A 177 3.37 -10.93 30.81
C ARG A 177 3.61 -10.10 29.55
N LEU A 178 4.71 -9.37 29.43
CA LEU A 178 5.15 -8.81 28.15
C LEU A 178 5.57 -9.92 27.17
N SER A 179 5.49 -9.64 25.87
CA SER A 179 5.97 -10.55 24.84
C SER A 179 7.09 -9.90 24.04
N ALA A 180 8.19 -10.63 23.84
CA ALA A 180 9.26 -10.19 22.97
C ALA A 180 8.96 -10.62 21.53
N GLY A 181 8.96 -9.66 20.61
CA GLY A 181 8.79 -9.91 19.19
C GLY A 181 9.87 -9.18 18.39
N ARG A 182 10.70 -9.92 17.66
CA ARG A 182 11.87 -9.38 16.93
C ARG A 182 11.52 -8.26 15.95
N VAL A 183 10.43 -8.40 15.21
CA VAL A 183 9.96 -7.38 14.24
C VAL A 183 9.09 -6.32 14.93
N GLN A 184 8.29 -6.73 15.92
CA GLN A 184 7.38 -5.83 16.64
C GLN A 184 8.16 -4.78 17.44
N SER A 185 9.26 -5.15 18.10
CA SER A 185 10.08 -4.23 18.88
C SER A 185 10.70 -3.12 18.02
N VAL A 186 11.12 -3.43 16.79
CA VAL A 186 11.64 -2.43 15.84
C VAL A 186 10.54 -1.47 15.38
N ALA A 187 9.33 -1.98 15.09
CA ALA A 187 8.21 -1.12 14.75
C ALA A 187 7.82 -0.17 15.91
N VAL A 188 7.78 -0.69 17.15
CA VAL A 188 7.57 0.13 18.36
C VAL A 188 8.69 1.16 18.50
N ARG A 189 9.95 0.78 18.26
CA ARG A 189 11.09 1.69 18.30
C ARG A 189 10.92 2.86 17.33
N MET A 190 10.49 2.63 16.08
CA MET A 190 10.26 3.71 15.10
C MET A 190 9.23 4.72 15.58
N VAL A 191 8.15 4.26 16.22
CA VAL A 191 7.12 5.15 16.81
C VAL A 191 7.70 5.95 17.97
N VAL A 192 8.46 5.30 18.85
CA VAL A 192 9.11 5.95 20.00
C VAL A 192 10.17 6.97 19.55
N GLU A 193 10.95 6.68 18.51
CA GLU A 193 11.93 7.62 17.95
C GLU A 193 11.23 8.87 17.40
N ARG A 194 10.14 8.72 16.63
CA ARG A 194 9.34 9.86 16.16
C ARG A 194 8.73 10.65 17.31
N GLU A 195 8.27 10.00 18.37
CA GLU A 195 7.72 10.72 19.53
C GLU A 195 8.81 11.48 20.29
N ARG A 196 10.01 10.91 20.42
CA ARG A 196 11.16 11.61 21.02
C ARG A 196 11.58 12.82 20.19
N GLU A 197 11.54 12.73 18.85
CA GLU A 197 11.74 13.88 17.95
C GLU A 197 10.71 14.98 18.24
N ARG A 198 9.43 14.62 18.40
CA ARG A 198 8.35 15.58 18.73
C ARG A 198 8.52 16.21 20.11
N MET A 199 8.91 15.44 21.11
CA MET A 199 9.18 15.93 22.47
C MET A 199 10.37 16.89 22.52
N ALA A 200 11.38 16.68 21.68
CA ALA A 200 12.56 17.53 21.58
C ALA A 200 12.37 18.74 20.64
N PHE A 201 11.26 18.78 19.89
CA PHE A 201 10.99 19.84 18.92
C PHE A 201 10.69 21.17 19.63
N VAL A 202 11.43 22.21 19.26
CA VAL A 202 11.21 23.59 19.72
C VAL A 202 10.55 24.39 18.59
N PRO A 203 9.29 24.85 18.75
CA PRO A 203 8.61 25.59 17.70
C PRO A 203 9.24 26.98 17.50
N ALA A 204 9.48 27.34 16.24
CA ALA A 204 9.83 28.70 15.84
C ALA A 204 8.57 29.49 15.43
N ARG A 205 8.55 30.78 15.72
CA ARG A 205 7.53 31.71 15.21
C ARG A 205 8.12 32.51 14.05
N TYR A 206 7.37 32.59 12.97
CA TYR A 206 7.70 33.41 11.81
C TYR A 206 6.41 33.96 11.22
N TRP A 207 6.51 35.12 10.58
CA TRP A 207 5.41 35.77 9.88
C TRP A 207 5.70 35.87 8.39
N ASP A 208 4.63 35.95 7.62
CA ASP A 208 4.60 36.25 6.20
C ASP A 208 3.58 37.34 5.93
N LEU A 209 3.48 37.73 4.66
CA LEU A 209 2.44 38.64 4.19
C LEU A 209 1.77 38.02 2.98
N THR A 210 0.44 38.08 2.94
CA THR A 210 -0.36 37.77 1.75
C THR A 210 -0.99 39.05 1.26
N GLY A 211 -0.74 39.40 0.00
CA GLY A 211 -1.35 40.53 -0.67
C GLY A 211 -2.50 40.08 -1.58
N THR A 212 -3.55 40.88 -1.61
CA THR A 212 -4.64 40.74 -2.58
C THR A 212 -4.42 41.73 -3.72
N PHE A 213 -4.23 41.20 -4.93
CA PHE A 213 -3.92 41.97 -6.12
C PHE A 213 -5.11 41.96 -7.08
N GLU A 214 -5.32 43.06 -7.78
CA GLU A 214 -6.32 43.17 -8.85
C GLU A 214 -5.61 43.46 -10.17
N ALA A 215 -5.72 42.54 -11.13
CA ALA A 215 -5.11 42.67 -12.44
C ALA A 215 -5.90 43.65 -13.33
N GLU A 216 -5.18 44.56 -13.97
CA GLU A 216 -5.70 45.49 -14.98
C GLU A 216 -5.91 44.81 -16.35
N VAL A 217 -6.62 43.69 -16.36
CA VAL A 217 -6.96 42.91 -17.56
C VAL A 217 -8.46 42.67 -17.68
N GLU A 218 -8.98 42.63 -18.90
CA GLU A 218 -10.37 42.23 -19.16
C GLU A 218 -10.48 40.70 -19.09
N ALA A 219 -10.73 40.16 -17.90
CA ALA A 219 -10.86 38.73 -17.65
C ALA A 219 -11.93 38.43 -16.58
N PRO A 220 -12.54 37.23 -16.58
CA PRO A 220 -13.55 36.84 -15.58
C PRO A 220 -13.00 36.79 -14.15
N VAL A 221 -11.70 36.48 -14.01
CA VAL A 221 -10.99 36.51 -12.73
C VAL A 221 -9.93 37.61 -12.84
N ARG A 222 -10.06 38.64 -12.00
CA ARG A 222 -9.12 39.76 -11.93
C ARG A 222 -8.40 39.85 -10.59
N ARG A 223 -9.06 39.40 -9.52
CA ARG A 223 -8.51 39.39 -8.17
C ARG A 223 -7.86 38.06 -7.84
N PHE A 224 -6.69 38.11 -7.20
CA PHE A 224 -5.95 36.93 -6.77
C PHE A 224 -5.05 37.26 -5.59
N GLU A 225 -4.68 36.23 -4.83
CA GLU A 225 -3.76 36.35 -3.72
C GLU A 225 -2.34 35.94 -4.15
N ALA A 226 -1.34 36.64 -3.61
CA ALA A 226 0.05 36.25 -3.71
C ALA A 226 0.74 36.41 -2.35
N ARG A 227 1.66 35.50 -2.04
CA ARG A 227 2.41 35.51 -0.78
C ARG A 227 3.76 36.18 -0.98
N MET A 228 4.17 37.01 -0.05
CA MET A 228 5.49 37.64 -0.06
C MET A 228 6.58 36.56 0.13
N VAL A 229 7.58 36.56 -0.75
CA VAL A 229 8.68 35.59 -0.76
C VAL A 229 10.05 36.21 -0.55
N ALA A 230 10.21 37.52 -0.81
CA ALA A 230 11.46 38.23 -0.57
C ALA A 230 11.23 39.71 -0.22
N LEU A 231 12.21 40.28 0.50
CA LEU A 231 12.32 41.71 0.80
C LEU A 231 13.74 42.16 0.42
N ASP A 232 13.85 43.19 -0.41
CA ASP A 232 15.12 43.77 -0.87
C ASP A 232 16.10 42.70 -1.40
N GLY A 233 15.58 41.76 -2.21
CA GLY A 233 16.33 40.64 -2.78
C GLY A 233 16.67 39.51 -1.81
N ARG A 234 16.31 39.61 -0.53
CA ARG A 234 16.51 38.56 0.47
C ARG A 234 15.25 37.74 0.69
N ARG A 235 15.35 36.43 0.52
CA ARG A 235 14.22 35.50 0.69
C ARG A 235 13.71 35.50 2.13
N LEU A 236 12.39 35.53 2.30
CA LEU A 236 11.74 35.34 3.59
C LEU A 236 11.83 33.89 4.07
N ALA A 237 12.00 33.71 5.37
CA ALA A 237 12.03 32.40 6.01
C ALA A 237 10.64 31.76 6.00
N THR A 238 10.61 30.44 5.80
CA THR A 238 9.41 29.60 5.88
C THR A 238 9.68 28.43 6.85
N GLY A 239 8.68 27.62 7.19
CA GLY A 239 8.85 26.50 8.13
C GLY A 239 10.06 25.59 7.84
N LYS A 240 10.39 25.33 6.57
CA LYS A 240 11.55 24.51 6.16
C LYS A 240 12.91 25.12 6.53
N ASP A 241 12.96 26.43 6.76
CA ASP A 241 14.18 27.18 7.09
C ASP A 241 14.57 27.08 8.56
N PHE A 242 13.71 26.52 9.41
CA PHE A 242 13.98 26.29 10.82
C PHE A 242 14.43 24.84 11.09
N GLY A 243 15.40 24.68 11.97
CA GLY A 243 15.82 23.41 12.55
C GLY A 243 14.80 22.88 13.57
N PRO A 244 14.95 21.62 14.01
CA PRO A 244 14.12 21.07 15.09
C PRO A 244 14.33 21.79 16.43
N ASP A 245 15.39 22.58 16.56
CA ASP A 245 15.70 23.44 17.71
C ASP A 245 15.07 24.84 17.62
N GLY A 246 14.24 25.09 16.60
CA GLY A 246 13.57 26.37 16.38
C GLY A 246 14.49 27.47 15.84
N LYS A 247 15.74 27.16 15.49
CA LYS A 247 16.70 28.14 14.97
C LYS A 247 16.75 28.14 13.45
N LEU A 248 17.09 29.27 12.86
CA LEU A 248 17.32 29.37 11.42
C LEU A 248 18.51 28.51 11.01
N LYS A 249 18.32 27.71 9.94
CA LYS A 249 19.38 26.90 9.33
C LYS A 249 20.37 27.73 8.52
N ARG A 250 19.96 28.92 8.06
CA ARG A 250 20.69 29.79 7.14
C ARG A 250 20.52 31.23 7.58
N GLU A 251 21.61 31.99 7.62
CA GLU A 251 21.60 33.41 8.01
C GLU A 251 21.10 34.33 6.86
N GLU A 252 21.15 33.84 5.63
CA GLU A 252 20.80 34.61 4.43
C GLU A 252 19.29 34.91 4.33
N VAL A 253 18.45 34.10 4.98
CA VAL A 253 16.98 34.27 4.96
C VAL A 253 16.52 35.25 6.04
N VAL A 254 15.45 35.98 5.76
CA VAL A 254 14.86 36.96 6.67
C VAL A 254 13.67 36.33 7.37
N ALA A 255 13.76 36.08 8.68
CA ALA A 255 12.60 35.72 9.49
C ALA A 255 11.90 36.99 9.97
N LEU A 256 10.63 37.16 9.59
CA LEU A 256 9.82 38.26 10.09
C LEU A 256 9.18 37.88 11.43
N ASP A 257 9.21 38.82 12.36
CA ASP A 257 8.34 38.78 13.54
C ASP A 257 7.03 39.54 13.28
N GLU A 258 6.14 39.55 14.28
CA GLU A 258 4.83 40.18 14.16
C GLU A 258 4.94 41.69 13.91
N ALA A 259 5.83 42.37 14.64
CA ALA A 259 5.98 43.81 14.56
C ALA A 259 6.47 44.23 13.17
N ARG A 260 7.49 43.53 12.64
CA ARG A 260 8.02 43.77 11.31
C ARG A 260 7.00 43.45 10.23
N ALA A 261 6.27 42.33 10.35
CA ALA A 261 5.25 41.97 9.37
C ALA A 261 4.10 42.99 9.32
N ARG A 262 3.64 43.48 10.48
CA ARG A 262 2.60 44.53 10.56
C ARG A 262 3.09 45.87 10.00
N ALA A 263 4.34 46.25 10.28
CA ALA A 263 4.94 47.47 9.74
C ALA A 263 5.01 47.41 8.20
N LEU A 264 5.50 46.30 7.64
CA LEU A 264 5.55 46.05 6.21
C LEU A 264 4.15 46.08 5.58
N ALA A 265 3.17 45.45 6.21
CA ALA A 265 1.79 45.44 5.73
C ALA A 265 1.19 46.86 5.72
N GLY A 266 1.44 47.65 6.76
CA GLY A 266 1.01 49.05 6.83
C GLY A 266 1.68 49.95 5.79
N ALA A 267 2.98 49.77 5.56
CA ALA A 267 3.73 50.55 4.57
C ALA A 267 3.34 50.22 3.12
N MET A 268 2.91 48.98 2.86
CA MET A 268 2.44 48.54 1.53
C MET A 268 0.92 48.72 1.33
N ALA A 269 0.16 48.98 2.39
CA ALA A 269 -1.27 49.22 2.28
C ALA A 269 -1.54 50.57 1.58
N PRO A 270 -2.47 50.62 0.60
CA PRO A 270 -2.86 51.90 0.04
C PRO A 270 -3.52 52.79 1.11
N PRO A 271 -3.33 54.12 1.05
CA PRO A 271 -4.12 55.06 1.83
C PRO A 271 -5.63 54.83 1.61
N GLU A 272 -6.45 55.02 2.63
CA GLU A 272 -7.91 54.91 2.50
C GLU A 272 -8.40 55.80 1.34
N GLY A 273 -9.06 55.18 0.34
CA GLY A 273 -9.60 55.88 -0.84
C GLY A 273 -8.62 56.09 -2.01
N ALA A 274 -7.37 55.64 -1.92
CA ALA A 274 -6.41 55.69 -3.02
C ALA A 274 -6.42 54.40 -3.85
N ALA A 275 -5.98 54.49 -5.12
CA ALA A 275 -5.56 53.32 -5.89
C ALA A 275 -4.40 52.62 -5.15
N GLY A 276 -4.36 51.28 -5.21
CA GLY A 276 -3.36 50.42 -4.55
C GLY A 276 -1.91 50.91 -4.64
N ALA A 277 -1.02 50.47 -3.74
CA ALA A 277 0.43 50.59 -3.95
C ALA A 277 0.78 50.03 -5.35
N ARG A 278 1.68 50.71 -6.08
CA ARG A 278 2.02 50.32 -7.46
C ARG A 278 2.75 48.97 -7.46
N ALA A 279 2.00 47.93 -7.75
CA ALA A 279 2.51 46.59 -7.99
C ALA A 279 2.79 46.41 -9.50
N ARG A 280 3.88 45.76 -9.86
CA ARG A 280 4.16 45.34 -11.24
C ARG A 280 4.33 43.83 -11.33
N VAL A 281 3.91 43.23 -12.43
CA VAL A 281 4.24 41.85 -12.74
C VAL A 281 5.69 41.84 -13.21
N ALA A 282 6.58 41.23 -12.45
CA ALA A 282 8.01 41.16 -12.75
C ALA A 282 8.36 39.97 -13.64
N ALA A 283 7.62 38.87 -13.52
CA ALA A 283 7.80 37.67 -14.34
C ALA A 283 6.52 36.83 -14.41
N VAL A 284 6.27 36.21 -15.56
CA VAL A 284 5.23 35.19 -15.73
C VAL A 284 5.86 33.91 -16.31
N GLU A 285 6.16 32.95 -15.44
CA GLU A 285 6.75 31.68 -15.84
C GLU A 285 5.67 30.63 -16.09
N ARG A 286 5.68 30.03 -17.29
CA ARG A 286 4.84 28.87 -17.64
C ARG A 286 5.72 27.66 -17.85
N LYS A 287 5.48 26.60 -17.07
CA LYS A 287 6.24 25.35 -17.18
C LYS A 287 5.27 24.20 -17.46
N PRO A 288 5.44 23.45 -18.56
CA PRO A 288 4.66 22.25 -18.78
C PRO A 288 4.99 21.25 -17.67
N TYR A 289 3.97 20.60 -17.11
CA TYR A 289 4.15 19.51 -16.17
C TYR A 289 3.46 18.25 -16.68
N ARG A 290 4.01 17.11 -16.26
CA ARG A 290 3.50 15.79 -16.58
C ARG A 290 3.47 14.97 -15.30
N ARG A 291 2.32 14.39 -14.98
CA ARG A 291 2.14 13.47 -13.87
C ARG A 291 1.89 12.07 -14.40
N THR A 292 2.76 11.15 -14.00
CA THR A 292 2.69 9.75 -14.43
C THR A 292 1.76 8.95 -13.51
N PRO A 293 0.91 8.04 -14.03
CA PRO A 293 0.09 7.19 -13.19
C PRO A 293 0.97 6.26 -12.36
N ALA A 294 0.59 6.13 -11.11
CA ALA A 294 1.26 5.27 -10.16
C ALA A 294 1.03 3.78 -10.51
N PRO A 295 1.94 2.87 -10.10
CA PRO A 295 1.89 1.47 -10.48
C PRO A 295 0.63 0.75 -9.95
N PRO A 296 0.27 -0.41 -10.52
CA PRO A 296 -0.68 -1.35 -9.92
C PRO A 296 -0.35 -1.64 -8.46
N PHE A 297 -1.35 -2.03 -7.68
CA PHE A 297 -1.14 -2.27 -6.25
C PHE A 297 -0.22 -3.48 -6.01
N MET A 298 0.74 -3.29 -5.11
CA MET A 298 1.31 -4.36 -4.29
C MET A 298 0.73 -4.27 -2.86
N THR A 299 1.04 -5.23 -1.98
CA THR A 299 0.42 -5.31 -0.64
C THR A 299 0.57 -4.03 0.18
N SER A 300 1.76 -3.43 0.21
CA SER A 300 1.99 -2.23 1.04
C SER A 300 1.23 -1.01 0.51
N THR A 301 1.23 -0.79 -0.81
CA THR A 301 0.52 0.34 -1.44
C THR A 301 -0.99 0.20 -1.33
N LEU A 302 -1.53 -1.03 -1.39
CA LEU A 302 -2.95 -1.27 -1.14
C LEU A 302 -3.33 -0.91 0.30
N GLN A 303 -2.51 -1.31 1.28
CA GLN A 303 -2.77 -0.98 2.69
C GLN A 303 -2.72 0.53 2.95
N GLN A 304 -1.74 1.23 2.37
CA GLN A 304 -1.62 2.69 2.51
C GLN A 304 -2.83 3.41 1.91
N GLU A 305 -3.19 3.11 0.66
CA GLU A 305 -4.31 3.79 0.00
C GLU A 305 -5.67 3.41 0.61
N ALA A 306 -5.85 2.17 1.07
CA ALA A 306 -7.04 1.78 1.82
C ALA A 306 -7.14 2.50 3.17
N ALA A 307 -6.01 2.75 3.84
CA ALA A 307 -6.00 3.56 5.07
C ALA A 307 -6.38 5.02 4.78
N ARG A 308 -5.77 5.65 3.78
CA ARG A 308 -6.03 7.05 3.40
C ARG A 308 -7.45 7.27 2.89
N LYS A 309 -7.91 6.45 1.95
CA LYS A 309 -9.19 6.67 1.23
C LYS A 309 -10.39 5.95 1.83
N LEU A 310 -10.17 4.77 2.43
CA LEU A 310 -11.26 3.96 2.98
C LEU A 310 -11.31 3.98 4.50
N ARG A 311 -10.28 4.55 5.17
CA ARG A 311 -10.10 4.53 6.62
C ARG A 311 -10.02 3.10 7.18
N PHE A 312 -9.45 2.18 6.39
CA PHE A 312 -9.26 0.80 6.82
C PHE A 312 -7.91 0.64 7.53
N THR A 313 -7.90 -0.08 8.64
CA THR A 313 -6.64 -0.56 9.23
C THR A 313 -6.01 -1.61 8.32
N SER A 314 -4.69 -1.81 8.39
CA SER A 314 -4.00 -2.86 7.61
C SER A 314 -4.64 -4.24 7.81
N ARG A 315 -5.07 -4.56 9.05
CA ARG A 315 -5.77 -5.81 9.37
C ARG A 315 -7.10 -5.91 8.60
N LYS A 316 -7.91 -4.85 8.62
CA LYS A 316 -9.20 -4.84 7.91
C LYS A 316 -8.99 -4.97 6.40
N THR A 317 -8.05 -4.21 5.83
CA THR A 317 -7.71 -4.28 4.40
C THR A 317 -7.35 -5.70 3.98
N MET A 318 -6.45 -6.37 4.71
CA MET A 318 -6.05 -7.74 4.37
C MET A 318 -7.17 -8.77 4.55
N GLN A 319 -8.05 -8.60 5.55
CA GLN A 319 -9.21 -9.47 5.73
C GLN A 319 -10.22 -9.35 4.58
N VAL A 320 -10.47 -8.12 4.11
CA VAL A 320 -11.36 -7.87 2.96
C VAL A 320 -10.72 -8.39 1.67
N ALA A 321 -9.42 -8.12 1.45
CA ALA A 321 -8.69 -8.61 0.28
C ALA A 321 -8.63 -10.15 0.23
N GLN A 322 -8.44 -10.83 1.37
CA GLN A 322 -8.52 -12.30 1.44
C GLN A 322 -9.87 -12.80 0.92
N ARG A 323 -10.98 -12.20 1.37
CA ARG A 323 -12.32 -12.61 0.92
C ARG A 323 -12.51 -12.37 -0.57
N LEU A 324 -12.04 -11.24 -1.10
CA LEU A 324 -12.08 -10.94 -2.53
C LEU A 324 -11.27 -11.96 -3.35
N TYR A 325 -10.08 -12.35 -2.89
CA TYR A 325 -9.27 -13.38 -3.54
C TYR A 325 -9.94 -14.76 -3.50
N GLU A 326 -10.38 -15.21 -2.32
CA GLU A 326 -11.00 -16.53 -2.13
C GLU A 326 -12.33 -16.71 -2.88
N THR A 327 -12.97 -15.61 -3.26
CA THR A 327 -14.21 -15.58 -4.05
C THR A 327 -13.96 -15.21 -5.53
N GLY A 328 -12.71 -15.10 -5.95
CA GLY A 328 -12.34 -14.95 -7.36
C GLY A 328 -12.57 -13.54 -7.95
N TYR A 329 -12.51 -12.49 -7.14
CA TYR A 329 -12.63 -11.10 -7.61
C TYR A 329 -11.28 -10.43 -7.86
N ILE A 330 -10.23 -10.80 -7.13
CA ILE A 330 -8.89 -10.21 -7.29
C ILE A 330 -7.82 -11.29 -7.32
N THR A 331 -6.63 -10.92 -7.82
CA THR A 331 -5.42 -11.73 -7.69
C THR A 331 -4.92 -11.77 -6.24
N TYR A 332 -3.92 -12.63 -5.99
CA TYR A 332 -3.34 -12.85 -4.68
C TYR A 332 -2.83 -11.55 -4.04
N MET A 333 -3.33 -11.25 -2.84
CA MET A 333 -3.12 -9.95 -2.18
C MET A 333 -1.83 -9.84 -1.37
N ARG A 334 -1.00 -10.89 -1.30
CA ARG A 334 0.33 -10.88 -0.67
C ARG A 334 1.40 -10.96 -1.74
N THR A 335 1.79 -9.79 -2.23
CA THR A 335 2.69 -9.62 -3.37
C THR A 335 3.49 -8.34 -3.18
N ASP A 336 4.76 -8.37 -3.56
CA ASP A 336 5.64 -7.21 -3.71
C ASP A 336 5.81 -6.79 -5.19
N SER A 337 5.09 -7.46 -6.10
CA SER A 337 5.11 -7.21 -7.53
C SER A 337 4.07 -6.16 -7.93
N THR A 338 4.45 -5.38 -8.93
CA THR A 338 3.57 -4.41 -9.63
C THR A 338 3.34 -4.82 -11.08
N THR A 339 3.72 -6.04 -11.45
CA THR A 339 3.63 -6.56 -12.82
C THR A 339 2.21 -6.97 -13.14
N LEU A 340 1.75 -6.71 -14.37
CA LEU A 340 0.51 -7.26 -14.91
C LEU A 340 0.83 -8.29 -15.98
N SER A 341 0.05 -9.38 -16.01
CA SER A 341 0.05 -10.38 -17.08
C SER A 341 -0.41 -9.76 -18.41
N GLN A 342 -0.12 -10.42 -19.53
CA GLN A 342 -0.57 -9.96 -20.85
C GLN A 342 -2.10 -9.88 -20.93
N ASP A 343 -2.79 -10.86 -20.35
CA ASP A 343 -4.26 -10.89 -20.32
C ASP A 343 -4.82 -9.72 -19.50
N ALA A 344 -4.22 -9.42 -18.34
CA ALA A 344 -4.61 -8.26 -17.54
C ALA A 344 -4.33 -6.92 -18.25
N LEU A 345 -3.21 -6.82 -18.98
CA LEU A 345 -2.91 -5.63 -19.79
C LEU A 345 -3.95 -5.45 -20.91
N ALA A 346 -4.33 -6.53 -21.59
CA ALA A 346 -5.36 -6.50 -22.62
C ALA A 346 -6.74 -6.10 -22.06
N ALA A 347 -7.11 -6.67 -20.90
CA ALA A 347 -8.35 -6.35 -20.19
C ALA A 347 -8.40 -4.87 -19.78
N ALA A 348 -7.34 -4.37 -19.15
CA ALA A 348 -7.24 -2.96 -18.75
C ALA A 348 -7.36 -2.03 -19.96
N ARG A 349 -6.65 -2.33 -21.05
CA ARG A 349 -6.67 -1.48 -22.26
C ARG A 349 -8.05 -1.47 -22.93
N THR A 350 -8.71 -2.62 -22.99
CA THR A 350 -10.07 -2.74 -23.52
C THR A 350 -11.03 -1.87 -22.71
N GLU A 351 -10.96 -1.96 -21.39
CA GLU A 351 -11.80 -1.17 -20.48
C GLU A 351 -11.57 0.34 -20.65
N ILE A 352 -10.31 0.76 -20.82
CA ILE A 352 -9.97 2.17 -21.05
C ILE A 352 -10.55 2.67 -22.36
N ALA A 353 -10.36 1.93 -23.45
CA ALA A 353 -10.89 2.29 -24.77
C ALA A 353 -12.42 2.47 -24.74
N GLN A 354 -13.12 1.52 -24.10
CA GLN A 354 -14.58 1.49 -24.09
C GLN A 354 -15.19 2.61 -23.22
N ARG A 355 -14.57 2.95 -22.08
CA ARG A 355 -15.17 3.88 -21.11
C ARG A 355 -14.61 5.29 -21.14
N TYR A 356 -13.32 5.43 -21.44
CA TYR A 356 -12.61 6.71 -21.34
C TYR A 356 -12.10 7.22 -22.68
N GLY A 357 -12.28 6.45 -23.74
CA GLY A 357 -11.88 6.79 -25.10
C GLY A 357 -10.45 6.37 -25.42
N ALA A 358 -10.19 6.13 -26.72
CA ALA A 358 -8.88 5.71 -27.22
C ALA A 358 -7.79 6.78 -27.00
N GLU A 359 -8.16 8.06 -26.87
CA GLU A 359 -7.25 9.14 -26.56
C GLU A 359 -6.61 9.01 -25.17
N CYS A 360 -7.26 8.30 -24.24
CA CYS A 360 -6.76 8.02 -22.90
C CYS A 360 -5.80 6.82 -22.85
N LEU A 361 -5.63 6.08 -23.96
CA LEU A 361 -4.73 4.92 -24.04
C LEU A 361 -3.31 5.32 -24.49
N PRO A 362 -2.26 4.91 -23.78
CA PRO A 362 -0.90 5.03 -24.29
C PRO A 362 -0.67 4.06 -25.47
N ASP A 363 0.19 4.47 -26.40
CA ASP A 363 0.49 3.71 -27.63
C ASP A 363 1.00 2.30 -27.33
N ARG A 364 1.79 2.16 -26.26
CA ARG A 364 2.29 0.88 -25.75
C ARG A 364 1.81 0.63 -24.32
N PRO A 365 1.57 -0.63 -23.92
CA PRO A 365 1.26 -0.96 -22.53
C PRO A 365 2.35 -0.46 -21.57
N ARG A 366 1.94 0.04 -20.40
CA ARG A 366 2.88 0.51 -19.39
C ARG A 366 3.40 -0.67 -18.58
N THR A 367 4.72 -0.78 -18.47
CA THR A 367 5.38 -1.78 -17.65
C THR A 367 6.02 -1.16 -16.43
N TYR A 368 5.65 -1.66 -15.24
CA TYR A 368 6.19 -1.21 -13.96
C TYR A 368 7.11 -2.30 -13.40
N LYS A 369 8.38 -2.28 -13.83
CA LYS A 369 9.37 -3.26 -13.35
C LYS A 369 9.95 -2.79 -12.03
N LYS A 370 9.73 -3.59 -10.98
CA LYS A 370 10.46 -3.48 -9.71
C LYS A 370 11.23 -4.79 -9.52
N LYS A 371 12.45 -4.71 -8.95
CA LYS A 371 13.22 -5.90 -8.62
C LYS A 371 12.52 -6.61 -7.44
N VAL A 372 11.77 -7.66 -7.75
CA VAL A 372 11.15 -8.55 -6.75
C VAL A 372 12.26 -9.27 -6.00
N LYS A 373 12.20 -9.28 -4.66
CA LYS A 373 13.30 -9.83 -3.84
C LYS A 373 13.41 -11.35 -3.95
N ASN A 374 12.32 -12.03 -4.28
CA ASN A 374 12.29 -13.47 -4.45
C ASN A 374 11.54 -13.83 -5.73
N ALA A 375 12.26 -14.00 -6.84
CA ALA A 375 11.67 -14.28 -8.15
C ALA A 375 10.93 -15.63 -8.24
N GLN A 376 11.06 -16.51 -7.23
CA GLN A 376 10.26 -17.73 -7.10
C GLN A 376 8.84 -17.44 -6.60
N GLU A 377 8.64 -16.36 -5.84
CA GLU A 377 7.32 -15.79 -5.47
C GLU A 377 6.85 -14.87 -6.62
N ALA A 378 6.82 -15.40 -7.86
CA ALA A 378 6.53 -14.66 -9.10
C ALA A 378 5.07 -14.21 -9.15
N HIS A 379 4.74 -13.22 -8.34
CA HIS A 379 3.39 -12.73 -8.22
C HIS A 379 3.08 -11.68 -9.28
N GLU A 380 1.81 -11.63 -9.65
CA GLU A 380 1.23 -10.48 -10.30
C GLU A 380 0.93 -9.38 -9.27
N ALA A 381 0.67 -8.17 -9.73
CA ALA A 381 0.08 -7.12 -8.92
C ALA A 381 -1.31 -7.53 -8.40
N ILE A 382 -1.77 -6.85 -7.36
CA ILE A 382 -3.15 -6.92 -6.88
C ILE A 382 -4.04 -6.16 -7.86
N ARG A 383 -4.82 -6.90 -8.64
CA ARG A 383 -5.69 -6.44 -9.72
C ARG A 383 -7.02 -7.21 -9.71
N PRO A 384 -8.06 -6.75 -10.44
CA PRO A 384 -9.24 -7.57 -10.67
C PRO A 384 -8.89 -8.91 -11.35
N ALA A 385 -9.54 -9.99 -10.93
CA ALA A 385 -9.35 -11.32 -11.49
C ALA A 385 -10.05 -11.49 -12.86
N GLY A 386 -9.56 -12.42 -13.67
CA GLY A 386 -10.11 -12.77 -14.98
C GLY A 386 -9.58 -11.96 -16.15
N ASP A 387 -9.94 -12.41 -17.35
CA ASP A 387 -9.66 -11.79 -18.67
C ASP A 387 -10.62 -10.63 -18.99
N ARG A 388 -11.73 -10.54 -18.27
CA ARG A 388 -12.62 -9.37 -18.21
C ARG A 388 -12.75 -8.88 -16.78
N PHE A 389 -12.39 -7.62 -16.56
CA PHE A 389 -12.57 -6.99 -15.26
C PHE A 389 -14.04 -6.63 -15.04
N ARG A 390 -14.66 -7.20 -14.00
CA ARG A 390 -16.03 -6.84 -13.60
C ARG A 390 -16.08 -5.35 -13.25
N HIS A 391 -17.13 -4.65 -13.67
CA HIS A 391 -17.23 -3.24 -13.34
C HIS A 391 -17.57 -3.09 -11.84
N PRO A 392 -17.06 -2.07 -11.12
CA PRO A 392 -17.42 -1.84 -9.72
C PRO A 392 -18.92 -1.79 -9.43
N ASP A 393 -19.74 -1.34 -10.40
CA ASP A 393 -21.21 -1.32 -10.25
C ASP A 393 -21.84 -2.72 -10.29
N GLU A 394 -21.26 -3.65 -11.04
CA GLU A 394 -21.66 -5.06 -11.05
C GLU A 394 -21.32 -5.69 -9.70
N VAL A 395 -20.07 -5.52 -9.26
CA VAL A 395 -19.54 -6.09 -8.01
C VAL A 395 -20.27 -5.56 -6.77
N ARG A 396 -20.71 -4.29 -6.77
CA ARG A 396 -21.46 -3.69 -5.66
C ARG A 396 -22.82 -4.37 -5.40
N ARG A 397 -23.37 -5.08 -6.38
CA ARG A 397 -24.62 -5.86 -6.25
C ARG A 397 -24.38 -7.26 -5.70
N GLU A 398 -23.16 -7.77 -5.82
CA GLU A 398 -22.79 -9.15 -5.44
C GLU A 398 -22.11 -9.21 -4.06
N LEU A 399 -21.44 -8.12 -3.65
CA LEU A 399 -20.57 -8.09 -2.48
C LEU A 399 -21.04 -7.14 -1.37
N GLY A 400 -20.53 -7.38 -0.17
CA GLY A 400 -20.65 -6.47 0.97
C GLY A 400 -20.00 -5.10 0.71
N ARG A 401 -20.39 -4.10 1.48
CA ARG A 401 -19.96 -2.70 1.31
C ARG A 401 -18.43 -2.54 1.31
N ASP A 402 -17.75 -3.20 2.24
CA ASP A 402 -16.30 -3.03 2.39
C ASP A 402 -15.52 -3.74 1.26
N GLU A 403 -15.98 -4.93 0.85
CA GLU A 403 -15.47 -5.68 -0.30
C GLU A 403 -15.64 -4.88 -1.59
N ALA A 404 -16.83 -4.34 -1.85
CA ALA A 404 -17.10 -3.55 -3.04
C ALA A 404 -16.22 -2.28 -3.09
N ARG A 405 -16.04 -1.59 -1.96
CA ARG A 405 -15.17 -0.40 -1.88
C ARG A 405 -13.70 -0.73 -2.11
N LEU A 406 -13.20 -1.82 -1.54
CA LEU A 406 -11.80 -2.23 -1.75
C LEU A 406 -11.57 -2.72 -3.19
N TYR A 407 -12.53 -3.46 -3.75
CA TYR A 407 -12.52 -3.87 -5.15
C TYR A 407 -12.49 -2.65 -6.09
N GLU A 408 -13.36 -1.66 -5.86
CA GLU A 408 -13.40 -0.43 -6.64
C GLU A 408 -12.06 0.31 -6.60
N LEU A 409 -11.42 0.38 -5.43
CA LEU A 409 -10.09 0.98 -5.28
C LEU A 409 -9.04 0.24 -6.12
N ILE A 410 -9.02 -1.11 -6.05
CA ILE A 410 -8.11 -1.96 -6.82
C ILE A 410 -8.34 -1.81 -8.33
N TRP A 411 -9.61 -1.81 -8.74
CA TRP A 411 -10.02 -1.63 -10.14
C TRP A 411 -9.55 -0.28 -10.67
N LYS A 412 -9.86 0.83 -9.96
CA LYS A 412 -9.47 2.19 -10.38
C LYS A 412 -7.95 2.32 -10.51
N ARG A 413 -7.20 1.76 -9.56
CA ARG A 413 -5.73 1.79 -9.60
C ARG A 413 -5.16 1.01 -10.79
N THR A 414 -5.72 -0.16 -11.08
CA THR A 414 -5.30 -1.01 -12.21
C THR A 414 -5.55 -0.29 -13.53
N ILE A 415 -6.76 0.25 -13.72
CA ILE A 415 -7.12 1.00 -14.93
C ILE A 415 -6.24 2.25 -15.09
N ALA A 416 -6.13 3.09 -14.05
CA ALA A 416 -5.32 4.29 -14.09
C ALA A 416 -3.84 4.01 -14.44
N SER A 417 -3.29 2.89 -13.95
CA SER A 417 -1.90 2.49 -14.26
C SER A 417 -1.64 2.24 -15.75
N GLN A 418 -2.68 2.04 -16.57
CA GLN A 418 -2.56 1.80 -18.01
C GLN A 418 -3.08 2.97 -18.86
N MET A 419 -3.39 4.12 -18.25
CA MET A 419 -3.82 5.33 -18.96
C MET A 419 -2.65 6.25 -19.32
N LYS A 420 -2.89 7.24 -20.20
CA LYS A 420 -1.93 8.32 -20.47
C LYS A 420 -1.69 9.18 -19.23
N ASP A 421 -0.56 9.88 -19.24
CA ASP A 421 -0.20 10.82 -18.18
C ASP A 421 -1.18 11.97 -18.11
N ALA A 422 -1.27 12.61 -16.95
CA ALA A 422 -1.92 13.91 -16.87
C ALA A 422 -0.90 14.98 -17.28
N GLU A 423 -1.34 15.92 -18.11
CA GLU A 423 -0.53 17.01 -18.64
C GLU A 423 -1.20 18.34 -18.31
N GLY A 424 -0.38 19.36 -18.14
CA GLY A 424 -0.85 20.69 -17.82
C GLY A 424 0.28 21.70 -17.82
N GLU A 425 -0.05 22.90 -17.38
CA GLU A 425 0.91 23.99 -17.19
C GLU A 425 0.86 24.46 -15.75
N SER A 426 2.02 24.61 -15.14
CA SER A 426 2.19 25.39 -13.92
C SER A 426 2.53 26.82 -14.30
N VAL A 427 1.73 27.78 -13.84
CA VAL A 427 1.93 29.21 -14.03
C VAL A 427 2.36 29.80 -12.70
N THR A 428 3.52 30.46 -12.69
CA THR A 428 4.03 31.21 -11.53
C THR A 428 4.13 32.68 -11.91
N ILE A 429 3.43 33.53 -11.16
CA ILE A 429 3.46 34.99 -11.34
C ILE A 429 4.30 35.57 -10.21
N ARG A 430 5.33 36.34 -10.56
CA ARG A 430 6.11 37.14 -9.63
C ARG A 430 5.67 38.60 -9.72
N ILE A 431 5.37 39.19 -8.58
CA ILE A 431 4.93 40.58 -8.46
C ILE A 431 5.95 41.34 -7.62
N GLU A 432 6.36 42.52 -8.06
CA GLU A 432 7.18 43.44 -7.28
C GLU A 432 6.32 44.61 -6.80
N VAL A 433 6.41 44.92 -5.51
CA VAL A 433 5.78 46.07 -4.87
C VAL A 433 6.89 46.95 -4.31
N ASP A 434 7.06 48.14 -4.90
CA ASP A 434 7.96 49.15 -4.34
C ASP A 434 7.18 50.00 -3.33
N PHE A 435 7.79 50.27 -2.17
CA PHE A 435 7.18 51.06 -1.09
C PHE A 435 8.25 51.87 -0.34
N GLU A 436 7.82 52.89 0.39
CA GLU A 436 8.70 53.69 1.24
C GLU A 436 8.44 53.39 2.72
N GLU A 437 9.51 53.20 3.48
CA GLU A 437 9.46 53.00 4.92
C GLU A 437 10.63 53.75 5.56
N GLY A 438 10.36 54.58 6.58
CA GLY A 438 11.42 55.31 7.28
C GLY A 438 12.25 56.27 6.39
N GLY A 439 11.70 56.70 5.25
CA GLY A 439 12.39 57.55 4.27
C GLY A 439 13.34 56.82 3.33
N ALA A 440 13.33 55.47 3.33
CA ALA A 440 14.07 54.64 2.38
C ALA A 440 13.11 53.89 1.44
N ALA A 441 13.55 53.67 0.20
CA ALA A 441 12.81 52.87 -0.77
C ALA A 441 13.14 51.38 -0.58
N HIS A 442 12.10 50.55 -0.52
CA HIS A 442 12.17 49.11 -0.34
C HIS A 442 11.38 48.41 -1.44
N ARG A 443 11.73 47.14 -1.70
CA ARG A 443 11.04 46.29 -2.66
C ARG A 443 10.65 44.97 -2.04
N ALA A 444 9.35 44.67 -2.07
CA ALA A 444 8.81 43.36 -1.74
C ALA A 444 8.53 42.55 -3.00
N GLU A 445 8.88 41.26 -2.98
CA GLU A 445 8.52 40.31 -4.02
C GLU A 445 7.42 39.39 -3.50
N PHE A 446 6.31 39.31 -4.24
CA PHE A 446 5.21 38.39 -4.01
C PHE A 446 5.17 37.33 -5.11
N THR A 447 4.71 36.14 -4.77
CA THR A 447 4.54 35.04 -5.73
C THR A 447 3.20 34.36 -5.52
N THR A 448 2.56 34.03 -6.63
CA THR A 448 1.41 33.11 -6.67
C THR A 448 1.67 32.05 -7.74
N SER A 449 1.07 30.87 -7.56
CA SER A 449 1.21 29.79 -8.53
C SER A 449 -0.11 29.06 -8.69
N GLY A 450 -0.41 28.66 -9.92
CA GLY A 450 -1.62 27.92 -10.27
C GLY A 450 -1.29 26.86 -11.31
N THR A 451 -1.99 25.74 -11.25
CA THR A 451 -1.86 24.65 -12.22
C THR A 451 -3.12 24.53 -13.06
N VAL A 452 -2.94 24.48 -14.37
CA VAL A 452 -4.03 24.21 -15.33
C VAL A 452 -3.80 22.83 -15.92
N ILE A 453 -4.73 21.90 -15.68
CA ILE A 453 -4.72 20.58 -16.34
C ILE A 453 -5.23 20.77 -17.77
N THR A 454 -4.36 20.57 -18.75
CA THR A 454 -4.71 20.60 -20.18
C THR A 454 -5.23 19.25 -20.65
N PHE A 455 -4.70 18.16 -20.08
CA PHE A 455 -5.15 16.81 -20.35
C PHE A 455 -5.16 16.00 -19.05
N PRO A 456 -6.34 15.56 -18.55
CA PRO A 456 -6.41 14.90 -17.24
C PRO A 456 -5.83 13.49 -17.22
N GLY A 457 -5.72 12.80 -18.37
CA GLY A 457 -5.18 11.43 -18.44
C GLY A 457 -5.78 10.49 -17.39
N PHE A 458 -4.92 9.82 -16.64
CA PHE A 458 -5.28 8.90 -15.56
C PHE A 458 -6.07 9.54 -14.39
N LEU A 459 -6.00 10.86 -14.19
CA LEU A 459 -6.70 11.56 -13.11
C LEU A 459 -8.23 11.50 -13.27
N LYS A 460 -8.73 11.17 -14.47
CA LYS A 460 -10.17 10.85 -14.68
C LYS A 460 -10.65 9.68 -13.82
N VAL A 461 -9.75 8.79 -13.39
CA VAL A 461 -10.08 7.51 -12.74
C VAL A 461 -9.51 7.43 -11.32
N TYR A 462 -8.30 7.91 -11.11
CA TYR A 462 -7.58 7.74 -9.86
C TYR A 462 -6.69 8.93 -9.52
N VAL A 463 -6.78 9.38 -8.27
CA VAL A 463 -5.85 10.33 -7.64
C VAL A 463 -5.33 9.67 -6.37
N GLU A 464 -4.02 9.63 -6.13
CA GLU A 464 -3.45 9.12 -4.86
C GLU A 464 -3.90 9.96 -3.67
N GLY A 465 -4.07 9.34 -2.50
CA GLY A 465 -4.29 10.11 -1.27
C GLY A 465 -2.98 10.72 -0.79
N SER A 466 -3.01 11.98 -0.37
CA SER A 466 -1.96 12.59 0.46
C SER A 466 -2.15 12.15 1.92
N ASP A 467 -1.06 12.09 2.68
CA ASP A 467 -1.15 11.93 4.13
C ASP A 467 -1.65 13.25 4.73
N GLU A 468 -2.59 13.21 5.68
CA GLU A 468 -3.22 14.40 6.31
C GLU A 468 -2.22 15.39 6.94
N THR A 469 -0.95 14.98 7.09
CA THR A 469 0.13 15.80 7.66
C THR A 469 1.00 16.49 6.60
N GLU A 470 0.93 16.10 5.32
CA GLU A 470 1.69 16.74 4.24
C GLU A 470 0.90 17.87 3.56
N SER A 471 -0.43 17.88 3.66
CA SER A 471 -1.31 18.85 2.99
C SER A 471 -1.29 20.28 3.57
N GLU A 472 -0.68 20.50 4.73
CA GLU A 472 -0.67 21.83 5.38
C GLU A 472 0.58 22.67 5.06
N GLY A 473 1.60 22.08 4.39
CA GLY A 473 2.89 22.74 4.13
C GLY A 473 3.06 23.35 2.74
N GLU A 474 2.25 22.92 1.77
CA GLU A 474 2.20 23.48 0.43
C GLU A 474 0.86 24.23 0.29
N GLY A 475 0.90 25.55 0.39
CA GLY A 475 -0.27 26.43 0.17
C GLY A 475 -0.75 26.46 -1.29
N GLY A 476 -0.74 25.32 -1.98
CA GLY A 476 -1.40 25.12 -3.26
C GLY A 476 -2.74 24.43 -3.01
N SER A 477 -3.83 25.14 -3.21
CA SER A 477 -5.16 24.54 -3.29
C SER A 477 -5.14 23.43 -4.35
N GLU A 478 -5.53 22.20 -3.99
CA GLU A 478 -5.75 21.10 -4.95
C GLU A 478 -6.86 21.41 -5.97
N GLU A 479 -7.64 22.47 -5.74
CA GLU A 479 -8.46 23.11 -6.77
C GLU A 479 -7.62 24.17 -7.48
N GLY A 480 -7.33 23.94 -8.76
CA GLY A 480 -6.53 24.83 -9.58
C GLY A 480 -6.99 26.27 -9.49
N ALA A 481 -6.26 27.09 -8.73
CA ALA A 481 -6.50 28.52 -8.63
C ALA A 481 -6.39 29.11 -10.04
N ARG A 482 -7.52 29.57 -10.59
CA ARG A 482 -7.56 30.23 -11.89
C ARG A 482 -6.89 31.59 -11.75
N LEU A 483 -5.63 31.68 -12.18
CA LEU A 483 -4.90 32.94 -12.22
C LEU A 483 -5.33 33.80 -13.42
N PRO A 484 -5.36 35.14 -13.28
CA PRO A 484 -5.61 36.03 -14.41
C PRO A 484 -4.53 35.91 -15.49
N PRO A 485 -4.87 36.13 -16.77
CA PRO A 485 -3.91 36.14 -17.88
C PRO A 485 -3.10 37.45 -17.89
N VAL A 486 -2.19 37.62 -16.94
CA VAL A 486 -1.29 38.77 -16.86
C VAL A 486 -0.07 38.60 -17.77
N LYS A 487 0.57 39.71 -18.12
CA LYS A 487 1.83 39.79 -18.87
C LYS A 487 2.84 40.59 -18.07
N GLU A 488 4.12 40.39 -18.36
CA GLU A 488 5.25 41.20 -17.87
C GLU A 488 5.14 42.65 -18.31
#